data_AF-A0A6P6Y3A4-F1
#
_entry.id   AF-A0A6P6Y3A4-F1
#
_cell.length_a   1.000
_cell.length_b   1.000
_cell.length_c   1.000
_cell.angle_alpha   90.00
_cell.angle_beta   90.00
_cell.angle_gamma   90.00
#
_symmetry.space_group_name_H-M   'P 1'
#
loop_
_entity.id
_entity.type
_entity.pdbx_description
1 polymer ?
#
loop_
_entity_poly.entity_id
_entity_poly.type
_entity_poly.pdbx_seq_one_letter_code
_entity_poly.pdbx_strand_id
1 'polypeptide(L)'
;MNTIIESGQPNIIDPNYWIIFPFEPQSTMIVGTSFKRFNLDNIREIIFSHSIVASMDKDFCQNICIQRFSTKPNDEQLFEEMFQNSLEEYQKEHGEYPKNVIIFHGKRYTDLKPAAKLIDERIKVTSFSIDKSSPIRFIKNNDEKVPIGTSVDLKFQQPILNRSTKEFAICSEICADGNRCKTTKYTVINDDSGMSDIQIKHLCY
;
A
#
# COMPACT_ATOMS: atom_id res chain seq x y z
N MET A 1 -12.47 -16.89 -12.80
CA MET A 1 -13.63 -16.05 -13.18
C MET A 1 -13.20 -14.61 -12.96
N ASN A 2 -13.01 -13.85 -14.05
CA ASN A 2 -12.70 -12.43 -13.96
C ASN A 2 -14.03 -11.68 -13.97
N THR A 3 -14.40 -11.10 -12.84
CA THR A 3 -15.58 -10.25 -12.74
C THR A 3 -15.18 -8.85 -13.17
N ILE A 4 -15.66 -8.39 -14.33
CA ILE A 4 -15.58 -6.99 -14.73
C ILE A 4 -16.69 -6.26 -13.96
N ILE A 5 -16.29 -5.37 -13.04
CA ILE A 5 -17.21 -4.50 -12.30
C ILE A 5 -17.54 -3.31 -13.21
N GLU A 6 -18.81 -2.92 -13.28
CA GLU A 6 -19.30 -1.80 -14.09
C GLU A 6 -18.39 -0.56 -13.94
N SER A 7 -17.90 -0.06 -15.07
CA SER A 7 -16.76 0.87 -15.21
C SER A 7 -17.12 2.34 -14.89
N GLY A 8 -17.77 2.59 -13.75
CA GLY A 8 -17.99 3.94 -13.25
C GLY A 8 -16.80 4.43 -12.43
N GLN A 9 -16.29 5.63 -12.73
CA GLN A 9 -15.34 6.33 -11.86
C GLN A 9 -16.12 7.37 -11.05
N PRO A 10 -16.40 7.13 -9.75
CA PRO A 10 -17.23 8.05 -8.97
C PRO A 10 -16.57 9.41 -8.78
N ASN A 11 -15.23 9.45 -8.64
CA ASN A 11 -14.40 10.65 -8.55
C ASN A 11 -12.95 10.30 -8.96
N ILE A 12 -12.16 11.31 -9.31
CA ILE A 12 -10.70 11.21 -9.50
C ILE A 12 -9.99 12.28 -8.67
N ILE A 13 -8.70 12.05 -8.36
CA ILE A 13 -7.83 13.09 -7.81
C ILE A 13 -7.48 14.07 -8.94
N ASP A 14 -7.39 15.37 -8.64
CA ASP A 14 -6.96 16.39 -9.61
C ASP A 14 -5.63 15.96 -10.27
N PRO A 15 -5.53 15.87 -11.60
CA PRO A 15 -4.30 15.44 -12.27
C PRO A 15 -3.05 16.26 -11.91
N ASN A 16 -3.22 17.53 -11.53
CA ASN A 16 -2.11 18.38 -11.09
C ASN A 16 -1.51 17.93 -9.75
N TYR A 17 -2.25 17.16 -8.96
CA TYR A 17 -1.75 16.54 -7.73
C TYR A 17 -0.53 15.67 -8.01
N TRP A 18 -0.48 15.01 -9.17
CA TRP A 18 0.58 14.05 -9.46
C TRP A 18 1.92 14.69 -9.86
N ILE A 19 1.91 15.97 -10.27
CA ILE A 19 3.09 16.69 -10.79
C ILE A 19 4.22 16.78 -9.74
N ILE A 20 3.86 16.73 -8.45
CA ILE A 20 4.85 16.83 -7.37
C ILE A 20 5.62 15.54 -7.12
N PHE A 21 5.25 14.40 -7.71
CA PHE A 21 5.91 13.12 -7.46
C PHE A 21 6.93 12.77 -8.56
N PRO A 22 8.00 12.01 -8.24
CA PRO A 22 9.03 11.62 -9.20
C PRO A 22 8.61 10.41 -10.08
N PHE A 23 7.35 10.36 -10.48
CA PHE A 23 6.80 9.33 -11.37
C PHE A 23 5.69 9.91 -12.26
N GLU A 24 5.42 9.23 -13.37
CA GLU A 24 4.32 9.59 -14.29
C GLU A 24 3.15 8.64 -14.07
N PRO A 25 1.93 9.12 -13.77
CA PRO A 25 0.78 8.24 -13.52
C PRO A 25 0.47 7.26 -14.65
N GLN A 26 0.73 7.65 -15.91
CA GLN A 26 0.50 6.82 -17.09
C GLN A 26 1.37 5.56 -17.15
N SER A 27 2.49 5.55 -16.43
CA SER A 27 3.43 4.42 -16.37
C SER A 27 3.66 3.94 -14.94
N THR A 28 2.71 4.21 -14.05
CA THR A 28 2.76 3.85 -12.64
C THR A 28 1.64 2.88 -12.29
N MET A 29 1.96 1.86 -11.50
CA MET A 29 0.99 0.93 -10.94
C MET A 29 0.99 1.03 -9.42
N ILE A 30 -0.17 1.28 -8.81
CA ILE A 30 -0.39 1.20 -7.37
C ILE A 30 -0.89 -0.20 -7.01
N VAL A 31 -0.29 -0.80 -6.00
CA VAL A 31 -0.57 -2.17 -5.58
C VAL A 31 -0.87 -2.21 -4.09
N GLY A 32 -1.96 -2.86 -3.71
CA GLY A 32 -2.28 -3.20 -2.31
C GLY A 32 -2.15 -4.69 -2.08
N THR A 33 -1.49 -5.10 -0.99
CA THR A 33 -1.42 -6.53 -0.60
C THR A 33 -2.03 -6.76 0.78
N SER A 34 -2.76 -7.87 0.92
CA SER A 34 -3.28 -8.28 2.22
C SER A 34 -3.42 -9.79 2.29
N PHE A 35 -3.42 -10.34 3.50
CA PHE A 35 -3.91 -11.68 3.73
C PHE A 35 -4.78 -11.69 4.99
N LYS A 36 -5.80 -12.55 4.99
CA LYS A 36 -6.75 -12.68 6.10
C LYS A 36 -6.89 -14.14 6.47
N ARG A 37 -6.89 -14.40 7.77
CA ARG A 37 -7.18 -15.72 8.33
C ARG A 37 -8.67 -16.03 8.17
N PHE A 38 -8.96 -17.22 7.66
CA PHE A 38 -10.27 -17.83 7.61
C PHE A 38 -10.23 -19.11 8.45
N ASN A 39 -11.16 -19.22 9.41
CA ASN A 39 -11.38 -20.48 10.11
C ASN A 39 -12.53 -21.19 9.40
N LEU A 40 -12.28 -22.40 8.89
CA LEU A 40 -13.33 -23.27 8.40
C LEU A 40 -13.62 -24.28 9.51
N ASP A 41 -14.73 -24.03 10.22
CA ASP A 41 -15.13 -24.80 11.42
C ASP A 41 -15.22 -26.31 11.15
N ASN A 42 -15.44 -26.71 9.90
CA ASN A 42 -15.67 -28.08 9.49
C ASN A 42 -14.38 -28.91 9.27
N ILE A 43 -13.22 -28.28 9.04
CA ILE A 43 -11.99 -29.01 8.65
C ILE A 43 -10.84 -28.88 9.65
N ARG A 44 -11.01 -28.11 10.75
CA ARG A 44 -9.97 -27.83 11.76
C ARG A 44 -8.65 -27.27 11.21
N GLU A 45 -8.60 -26.90 9.93
CA GLU A 45 -7.46 -26.27 9.29
C GLU A 45 -7.63 -24.75 9.26
N ILE A 46 -6.51 -24.06 9.42
CA ILE A 46 -6.44 -22.62 9.27
C ILE A 46 -6.03 -22.33 7.83
N ILE A 47 -6.92 -21.67 7.09
CA ILE A 47 -6.64 -21.21 5.73
C ILE A 47 -6.47 -19.69 5.76
N PHE A 48 -5.56 -19.20 4.94
CA PHE A 48 -5.37 -17.78 4.70
C PHE A 48 -5.81 -17.47 3.27
N SER A 49 -6.57 -16.40 3.11
CA SER A 49 -6.82 -15.83 1.80
C SER A 49 -5.84 -14.70 1.59
N HIS A 50 -5.12 -14.73 0.48
CA HIS A 50 -4.14 -13.73 0.07
C HIS A 50 -4.74 -12.96 -1.10
N SER A 51 -4.58 -11.64 -1.10
CA SER A 51 -5.08 -10.76 -2.15
C SER A 51 -4.03 -9.75 -2.57
N ILE A 52 -3.98 -9.51 -3.88
CA ILE A 52 -3.32 -8.38 -4.51
C ILE A 52 -4.37 -7.60 -5.29
N VAL A 53 -4.41 -6.30 -5.06
CA VAL A 53 -5.19 -5.35 -5.86
C VAL A 53 -4.20 -4.45 -6.57
N ALA A 54 -4.35 -4.26 -7.87
CA ALA A 54 -3.44 -3.44 -8.68
C ALA A 54 -4.22 -2.48 -9.59
N SER A 55 -3.80 -1.22 -9.64
CA SER A 55 -4.41 -0.19 -10.50
C SER A 55 -4.05 -0.41 -11.97
N MET A 56 -5.02 -0.18 -12.85
CA MET A 56 -4.89 -0.37 -14.30
C MET A 56 -5.07 0.92 -15.10
N ASP A 57 -5.37 2.05 -14.45
CA ASP A 57 -5.53 3.34 -15.11
C ASP A 57 -4.66 4.41 -14.46
N LYS A 58 -4.41 5.48 -15.23
CA LYS A 58 -3.61 6.64 -14.80
C LYS A 58 -4.23 7.42 -13.63
N ASP A 59 -5.52 7.25 -13.40
CA ASP A 59 -6.28 7.90 -12.32
C ASP A 59 -6.34 7.02 -11.06
N PHE A 60 -5.77 5.81 -11.12
CA PHE A 60 -5.72 4.81 -10.05
C PHE A 60 -7.09 4.42 -9.48
N CYS A 61 -8.13 4.45 -10.31
CA CYS A 61 -9.52 4.19 -9.94
C CYS A 61 -10.00 2.82 -10.43
N GLN A 62 -9.46 2.32 -11.54
CA GLN A 62 -9.75 0.99 -12.06
C GLN A 62 -8.70 0.00 -11.56
N ASN A 63 -9.15 -1.11 -10.98
CA ASN A 63 -8.26 -2.08 -10.36
C ASN A 63 -8.60 -3.50 -10.76
N ILE A 64 -7.58 -4.35 -10.92
CA ILE A 64 -7.74 -5.80 -10.91
C ILE A 64 -7.53 -6.33 -9.50
N CYS A 65 -8.14 -7.47 -9.19
CA CYS A 65 -7.95 -8.18 -7.93
C CYS A 65 -7.62 -9.64 -8.23
N ILE A 66 -6.49 -10.10 -7.73
CA ILE A 66 -6.12 -11.51 -7.72
C ILE A 66 -6.24 -11.99 -6.28
N GLN A 67 -6.98 -13.08 -6.08
CA GLN A 67 -7.14 -13.71 -4.78
C GLN A 67 -6.79 -15.20 -4.87
N ARG A 68 -6.05 -15.68 -3.88
CA ARG A 68 -5.65 -17.09 -3.72
C ARG A 68 -5.74 -17.50 -2.26
N PHE A 69 -5.58 -18.79 -2.01
CA PHE A 69 -5.64 -19.37 -0.67
C PHE A 69 -4.43 -20.24 -0.42
N SER A 70 -3.91 -20.21 0.81
CA SER A 70 -2.93 -21.19 1.27
C SER A 70 -3.06 -21.45 2.76
N THR A 71 -2.36 -22.46 3.26
CA THR A 71 -2.29 -22.78 4.70
C THR A 71 -1.22 -21.97 5.43
N LYS A 72 -0.38 -21.22 4.69
CA LYS A 72 0.69 -20.40 5.26
C LYS A 72 0.23 -18.94 5.40
N PRO A 73 0.40 -18.32 6.58
CA PRO A 73 0.22 -16.87 6.69
C PRO A 73 1.31 -16.18 5.87
N ASN A 74 0.95 -15.15 5.10
CA ASN A 74 1.91 -14.39 4.28
C ASN A 74 2.80 -15.28 3.40
N ASP A 75 2.17 -16.06 2.53
CA ASP A 75 2.86 -17.05 1.70
C ASP A 75 3.65 -16.34 0.61
N GLU A 76 4.98 -16.32 0.75
CA GLU A 76 5.86 -15.47 -0.06
C GLU A 76 5.80 -15.84 -1.55
N GLN A 77 5.93 -17.14 -1.87
CA GLN A 77 5.88 -17.64 -3.25
C GLN A 77 4.53 -17.32 -3.90
N LEU A 78 3.44 -17.44 -3.15
CA LEU A 78 2.11 -17.14 -3.65
C LEU A 78 1.95 -15.64 -3.94
N PHE A 79 2.48 -14.76 -3.07
CA PHE A 79 2.45 -13.32 -3.31
C PHE A 79 3.30 -12.92 -4.51
N GLU A 80 4.47 -13.53 -4.69
CA GLU A 80 5.32 -13.31 -5.88
C GLU A 80 4.60 -13.71 -7.17
N GLU A 81 3.99 -14.90 -7.22
CA GLU A 81 3.22 -15.38 -8.37
C GLU A 81 2.03 -14.45 -8.68
N MET A 82 1.25 -14.09 -7.66
CA MET A 82 0.12 -13.17 -7.82
C MET A 82 0.56 -11.79 -8.31
N PHE A 83 1.72 -11.32 -7.86
CA PHE A 83 2.26 -10.03 -8.26
C PHE A 83 2.78 -10.04 -9.70
N GLN A 84 3.48 -11.10 -10.11
CA GLN A 84 3.89 -11.31 -11.49
C GLN A 84 2.68 -11.33 -12.43
N ASN A 85 1.64 -12.10 -12.09
CA ASN A 85 0.38 -12.12 -12.85
C ASN A 85 -0.24 -10.71 -12.99
N SER A 86 -0.13 -9.86 -11.96
CA SER A 86 -0.64 -8.49 -12.01
C SER A 86 0.17 -7.61 -12.97
N LEU A 87 1.50 -7.76 -12.99
CA LEU A 87 2.38 -7.06 -13.94
C LEU A 87 2.12 -7.50 -15.38
N GLU A 88 1.87 -8.79 -15.61
CA GLU A 88 1.55 -9.34 -16.94
C GLU A 88 0.20 -8.80 -17.45
N GLU A 89 -0.84 -8.73 -16.61
CA GLU A 89 -2.10 -8.10 -17.00
C GLU A 89 -1.94 -6.60 -17.28
N TYR A 90 -1.10 -5.87 -16.52
CA TYR A 90 -0.79 -4.47 -16.82
C TYR A 90 -0.12 -4.34 -18.19
N GLN A 91 0.88 -5.17 -18.47
CA GLN A 91 1.60 -5.18 -19.74
C GLN A 91 0.68 -5.47 -20.91
N LYS A 92 -0.24 -6.42 -20.75
CA LYS A 92 -1.22 -6.78 -21.78
C LYS A 92 -2.16 -5.62 -22.11
N GLU A 93 -2.58 -4.86 -21.11
CA GLU A 93 -3.47 -3.70 -21.28
C GLU A 93 -2.74 -2.49 -21.89
N HIS A 94 -1.48 -2.24 -21.50
CA HIS A 94 -0.74 -1.01 -21.85
C HIS A 94 0.32 -1.20 -22.95
N GLY A 95 0.63 -2.44 -23.33
CA GLY A 95 1.71 -2.80 -24.25
C GLY A 95 3.11 -2.77 -23.64
N GLU A 96 3.26 -2.27 -22.41
CA GLU A 96 4.53 -2.18 -21.68
C GLU A 96 4.35 -2.42 -20.17
N TYR A 97 5.41 -2.88 -19.51
CA TYR A 97 5.44 -2.98 -18.05
C TYR A 97 5.49 -1.58 -17.40
N PRO A 98 4.96 -1.41 -16.18
CA PRO A 98 4.98 -0.11 -15.51
C PRO A 98 6.43 0.28 -15.17
N LYS A 99 6.78 1.56 -15.35
CA LYS A 99 8.09 2.11 -14.98
C LYS A 99 8.24 2.26 -13.46
N ASN A 100 7.13 2.52 -12.77
CA ASN A 100 7.09 2.67 -11.33
C ASN A 100 6.01 1.77 -10.73
N VAL A 101 6.32 1.11 -9.62
CA VAL A 101 5.35 0.34 -8.84
C VAL A 101 5.37 0.83 -7.40
N ILE A 102 4.20 1.24 -6.91
CA ILE A 102 3.99 1.74 -5.55
C ILE A 102 3.20 0.71 -4.78
N ILE A 103 3.80 0.10 -3.76
CA ILE A 103 3.20 -1.04 -3.05
C ILE A 103 2.84 -0.70 -1.61
N PHE A 104 1.59 -0.92 -1.26
CA PHE A 104 1.02 -0.77 0.07
C PHE A 104 0.75 -2.16 0.66
N HIS A 105 1.66 -2.63 1.48
CA HIS A 105 1.53 -3.92 2.15
C HIS A 105 0.81 -3.80 3.49
N GLY A 106 0.19 -4.89 3.94
CA GLY A 106 -0.16 -5.06 5.35
C GLY A 106 1.06 -5.07 6.29
N LYS A 107 0.80 -5.07 7.60
CA LYS A 107 1.84 -5.09 8.65
C LYS A 107 2.82 -6.27 8.50
N ARG A 108 2.31 -7.45 8.16
CA ARG A 108 3.13 -8.61 7.77
C ARG A 108 3.10 -8.69 6.26
N TYR A 109 4.26 -8.73 5.63
CA TYR A 109 4.39 -8.59 4.19
C TYR A 109 5.54 -9.42 3.63
N THR A 110 5.45 -9.68 2.33
CA THR A 110 6.53 -10.18 1.47
C THR A 110 7.06 -8.99 0.68
N ASP A 111 8.37 -8.76 0.68
CA ASP A 111 8.96 -7.72 -0.17
C ASP A 111 8.91 -8.18 -1.64
N LEU A 112 8.14 -7.47 -2.45
CA LEU A 112 7.89 -7.80 -3.86
C LEU A 112 8.86 -7.10 -4.81
N LYS A 113 9.78 -6.27 -4.30
CA LYS A 113 10.80 -5.62 -5.14
C LYS A 113 11.66 -6.61 -5.93
N PRO A 114 12.16 -7.72 -5.35
CA PRO A 114 12.91 -8.72 -6.13
C PRO A 114 12.11 -9.28 -7.30
N ALA A 115 10.83 -9.60 -7.09
CA ALA A 115 9.94 -10.10 -8.14
C ALA A 115 9.74 -9.08 -9.27
N ALA A 116 9.60 -7.79 -8.97
CA ALA A 116 9.53 -6.74 -10.00
C ALA A 116 10.82 -6.67 -10.82
N LYS A 117 11.98 -6.71 -10.15
CA LYS A 117 13.30 -6.61 -10.80
C LYS A 117 13.64 -7.81 -11.67
N LEU A 118 13.09 -8.99 -11.35
CA LEU A 118 13.21 -10.19 -12.18
C LEU A 118 12.46 -10.06 -13.51
N ILE A 119 11.34 -9.32 -13.53
CA ILE A 119 10.56 -9.07 -14.75
C ILE A 119 11.23 -8.00 -15.60
N ASP A 120 11.56 -6.86 -15.01
CA ASP A 120 12.32 -5.80 -15.66
C ASP A 120 13.12 -5.02 -14.60
N GLU A 121 14.45 -5.05 -14.71
CA GLU A 121 15.37 -4.41 -13.76
C GLU A 121 15.19 -2.89 -13.65
N ARG A 122 14.55 -2.27 -14.66
CA ARG A 122 14.32 -0.82 -14.74
C ARG A 122 13.12 -0.38 -13.91
N ILE A 123 12.23 -1.30 -13.52
CA ILE A 123 11.06 -0.97 -12.71
C ILE A 123 11.52 -0.40 -11.37
N LYS A 124 11.11 0.82 -11.05
CA LYS A 124 11.37 1.43 -9.74
C LYS A 124 10.28 1.01 -8.75
N VAL A 125 10.68 0.49 -7.60
CA VAL A 125 9.75 0.08 -6.55
C VAL A 125 9.85 1.00 -5.34
N THR A 126 8.72 1.59 -4.96
CA THR A 126 8.54 2.27 -3.67
C THR A 126 7.49 1.48 -2.88
N SER A 127 7.82 1.00 -1.68
CA SER A 127 6.90 0.15 -0.92
C SER A 127 6.83 0.48 0.56
N PHE A 128 5.66 0.24 1.13
CA PHE A 128 5.29 0.60 2.49
C PHE A 128 4.70 -0.60 3.22
N SER A 129 5.04 -0.75 4.50
CA SER A 129 4.26 -1.57 5.44
C SER A 129 3.27 -0.67 6.18
N ILE A 130 2.00 -1.08 6.21
CA ILE A 130 0.92 -0.34 6.84
C ILE A 130 0.42 -1.07 8.09
N ASP A 131 0.41 -0.37 9.22
CA ASP A 131 -0.20 -0.82 10.47
C ASP A 131 -1.34 0.12 10.90
N LYS A 132 -2.56 -0.23 10.48
CA LYS A 132 -3.81 0.43 10.91
C LYS A 132 -4.19 0.12 12.36
N SER A 133 -3.58 -0.90 12.96
CA SER A 133 -3.85 -1.35 14.34
C SER A 133 -2.84 -0.77 15.34
N SER A 134 -1.99 0.16 14.89
CA SER A 134 -1.03 0.84 15.74
C SER A 134 -1.72 1.46 16.96
N PRO A 135 -1.15 1.33 18.18
CA PRO A 135 -1.71 1.95 19.38
C PRO A 135 -1.46 3.47 19.45
N ILE A 136 -0.75 4.05 18.47
CA ILE A 136 -0.43 5.48 18.43
C ILE A 136 -1.72 6.29 18.30
N ARG A 137 -1.85 7.37 19.07
CA ARG A 137 -2.97 8.31 19.01
C ARG A 137 -2.43 9.72 19.11
N PHE A 138 -2.94 10.61 18.28
CA PHE A 138 -2.62 12.04 18.37
C PHE A 138 -3.68 12.71 19.25
N ILE A 139 -3.21 13.57 20.15
CA ILE A 139 -4.04 14.33 21.08
C ILE A 139 -3.52 15.77 21.02
N LYS A 140 -4.42 16.74 20.93
CA LYS A 140 -4.07 18.15 21.11
C LYS A 140 -4.12 18.51 22.59
N ASN A 141 -3.28 19.47 23.00
CA ASN A 141 -3.21 19.95 24.38
C ASN A 141 -4.51 20.60 24.89
N ASN A 142 -5.41 21.00 24.00
CA ASN A 142 -6.69 21.65 24.31
C ASN A 142 -7.89 20.69 24.16
N ASP A 143 -7.67 19.38 24.12
CA ASP A 143 -8.68 18.33 23.92
C ASP A 143 -9.51 18.43 22.63
N GLU A 144 -9.14 19.32 21.69
CA GLU A 144 -9.77 19.37 20.37
C GLU A 144 -9.40 18.19 19.49
N LYS A 145 -10.24 17.92 18.48
CA LYS A 145 -9.93 16.94 17.43
C LYS A 145 -8.68 17.36 16.65
N VAL A 146 -7.81 16.39 16.43
CA VAL A 146 -6.64 16.52 15.55
C VAL A 146 -7.14 16.58 14.10
N PRO A 147 -6.67 17.55 13.28
CA PRO A 147 -7.05 17.64 11.87
C PRO A 147 -6.70 16.37 11.09
N ILE A 148 -7.56 15.99 10.16
CA ILE A 148 -7.27 14.92 9.18
C ILE A 148 -6.04 15.33 8.36
N GLY A 149 -5.19 14.38 8.03
CA GLY A 149 -3.92 14.62 7.34
C GLY A 149 -2.78 15.07 8.26
N THR A 150 -3.04 15.28 9.57
CA THR A 150 -1.95 15.47 10.53
C THR A 150 -1.02 14.26 10.48
N SER A 151 0.26 14.52 10.20
CA SER A 151 1.30 13.49 10.10
C SER A 151 2.41 13.76 11.11
N VAL A 152 2.94 12.70 11.72
CA VAL A 152 4.01 12.79 12.73
C VAL A 152 5.09 11.76 12.43
N ASP A 153 6.34 12.21 12.38
CA ASP A 153 7.50 11.34 12.26
C ASP A 153 7.72 10.57 13.56
N LEU A 154 7.92 9.25 13.44
CA LEU A 154 8.09 8.36 14.59
C LEU A 154 9.57 8.12 14.94
N LYS A 155 10.48 8.97 14.44
CA LYS A 155 11.93 8.90 14.71
C LYS A 155 12.28 8.90 16.20
N PHE A 156 11.40 9.43 17.06
CA PHE A 156 11.55 9.44 18.51
C PHE A 156 11.36 8.07 19.17
N GLN A 157 10.68 7.12 18.50
CA GLN A 157 10.47 5.76 19.00
C GLN A 157 11.67 4.84 18.73
N GLN A 158 12.59 5.26 17.88
CA GLN A 158 13.74 4.46 17.46
C GLN A 158 14.98 4.81 18.30
N PRO A 159 15.81 3.82 18.69
CA PRO A 159 17.11 4.09 19.29
C PRO A 159 17.93 5.03 18.40
N ILE A 160 18.66 5.96 19.02
CA ILE A 160 19.47 6.97 18.30
C ILE A 160 20.42 6.31 17.29
N LEU A 161 20.95 5.13 17.63
CA LEU A 161 21.88 4.34 16.82
C LEU A 161 21.23 3.65 15.60
N ASN A 162 19.89 3.62 15.49
CA ASN A 162 19.15 2.87 14.47
C ASN A 162 18.02 3.70 13.82
N ARG A 163 18.22 5.02 13.67
CA ARG A 163 17.25 5.96 13.05
C ARG A 163 17.20 5.92 11.52
N SER A 164 17.58 4.80 10.91
CA SER A 164 17.62 4.65 9.45
C SER A 164 16.23 4.41 8.84
N THR A 165 15.32 3.78 9.57
CA THR A 165 13.99 3.42 9.08
C THR A 165 13.07 4.64 9.07
N LYS A 166 12.56 5.01 7.88
CA LYS A 166 11.56 6.07 7.76
C LYS A 166 10.19 5.55 8.22
N GLU A 167 9.75 6.02 9.38
CA GLU A 167 8.45 5.69 9.96
C GLU A 167 7.68 6.96 10.33
N PHE A 168 6.40 6.97 10.01
CA PHE A 168 5.49 8.08 10.33
C PHE A 168 4.08 7.53 10.59
N ALA A 169 3.24 8.35 11.22
CA ALA A 169 1.82 8.06 11.37
C ALA A 169 0.97 9.20 10.82
N ILE A 170 -0.14 8.86 10.16
CA ILE A 170 -1.11 9.82 9.62
C ILE A 170 -2.45 9.63 10.30
N CYS A 171 -3.08 10.74 10.68
CA CYS A 171 -4.47 10.79 11.08
C CYS A 171 -5.36 10.79 9.83
N SER A 172 -5.81 9.63 9.38
CA SER A 172 -6.56 9.45 8.12
C SER A 172 -8.08 9.41 8.29
N GLU A 173 -8.61 9.30 9.52
CA GLU A 173 -10.03 9.12 9.78
C GLU A 173 -10.59 10.15 10.76
N ILE A 174 -11.80 10.66 10.48
CA ILE A 174 -12.61 11.38 11.47
C ILE A 174 -13.24 10.35 12.39
N CYS A 175 -12.83 10.31 13.67
CA CYS A 175 -13.54 9.48 14.63
C CYS A 175 -14.92 10.06 14.95
N ALA A 176 -15.94 9.20 14.81
CA ALA A 176 -17.33 9.49 15.16
C ALA A 176 -17.49 9.74 16.67
N ASP A 177 -16.78 8.98 17.51
CA ASP A 177 -16.88 9.06 18.97
C ASP A 177 -15.51 9.15 19.64
N GLY A 178 -15.33 10.17 20.49
CA GLY A 178 -14.12 10.44 21.26
C GLY A 178 -13.08 11.29 20.49
N ASN A 179 -12.43 12.22 21.19
CA ASN A 179 -11.43 13.14 20.63
C ASN A 179 -10.12 12.46 20.18
N ARG A 180 -10.09 11.12 20.09
CA ARG A 180 -8.92 10.32 19.72
C ARG A 180 -9.08 9.78 18.32
N CYS A 181 -8.43 10.43 17.35
CA CYS A 181 -8.44 9.95 15.97
C CYS A 181 -7.61 8.66 15.84
N LYS A 182 -8.08 7.70 15.03
CA LYS A 182 -7.26 6.55 14.63
C LYS A 182 -6.14 7.04 13.73
N THR A 183 -4.93 6.56 14.00
CA THR A 183 -3.76 6.85 13.17
C THR A 183 -3.29 5.57 12.48
N THR A 184 -2.91 5.70 11.22
CA THR A 184 -2.26 4.62 10.47
C THR A 184 -0.75 4.83 10.54
N LYS A 185 0.00 3.82 10.99
CA LYS A 185 1.46 3.83 10.95
C LYS A 185 1.92 3.31 9.59
N TYR A 186 2.88 4.01 9.00
CA TYR A 186 3.55 3.66 7.77
C TYR A 186 5.05 3.49 8.04
N THR A 187 5.62 2.44 7.46
CA THR A 187 7.07 2.19 7.44
C THR A 187 7.50 2.05 5.99
N VAL A 188 8.44 2.89 5.54
CA VAL A 188 9.02 2.78 4.19
C VAL A 188 9.98 1.60 4.17
N ILE A 189 9.77 0.69 3.21
CA ILE A 189 10.58 -0.52 3.03
C ILE A 189 11.62 -0.28 1.93
N ASN A 190 11.15 0.16 0.76
CA ASN A 190 11.96 0.49 -0.41
C ASN A 190 11.51 1.84 -0.98
N ASP A 191 12.43 2.58 -1.59
CA ASP A 191 12.13 3.82 -2.31
C ASP A 191 13.12 4.07 -3.46
N ASP A 192 12.97 3.31 -4.54
CA ASP A 192 13.79 3.50 -5.75
C ASP A 192 13.46 4.80 -6.49
N SER A 193 12.30 5.39 -6.20
CA SER A 193 11.85 6.65 -6.79
C SER A 193 12.52 7.88 -6.16
N GLY A 194 13.14 7.73 -4.99
CA GLY A 194 13.85 8.81 -4.31
C GLY A 194 12.94 9.92 -3.79
N MET A 195 11.76 9.56 -3.27
CA MET A 195 10.80 10.53 -2.75
C MET A 195 11.29 11.19 -1.46
N SER A 196 11.07 12.50 -1.36
CA SER A 196 11.24 13.25 -0.12
C SER A 196 10.24 12.80 0.94
N ASP A 197 10.56 13.05 2.21
CA ASP A 197 9.66 12.70 3.32
C ASP A 197 8.28 13.38 3.19
N ILE A 198 8.22 14.57 2.59
CA ILE A 198 6.96 15.28 2.31
C ILE A 198 6.18 14.55 1.23
N GLN A 199 6.80 14.21 0.09
CA GLN A 199 6.16 13.46 -0.99
C GLN A 199 5.64 12.11 -0.48
N ILE A 200 6.42 11.36 0.31
CA ILE A 200 5.98 10.08 0.88
C ILE A 200 4.71 10.24 1.71
N LYS A 201 4.67 11.24 2.59
CA LYS A 201 3.50 11.51 3.45
C LYS A 201 2.28 11.94 2.64
N HIS A 202 2.48 12.78 1.62
CA HIS A 202 1.42 13.21 0.71
C HIS A 202 0.88 12.04 -0.11
N LEU A 203 1.74 11.19 -0.67
CA LEU A 203 1.32 10.00 -1.41
C LEU A 203 0.46 9.05 -0.57
N CYS A 204 0.77 8.92 0.72
CA CYS A 204 0.05 8.03 1.63
C CYS A 204 -1.26 8.61 2.18
N TYR A 205 -1.44 9.93 2.12
CA TYR A 205 -2.64 10.64 2.57
C TYR A 205 -3.71 10.62 1.47
#